data_AF-A0A832P553-F1
#
_entry.id   AF-A0A832P553-F1
#
_cell.length_a   1.000
_cell.length_b   1.000
_cell.length_c   1.000
_cell.angle_alpha   90.00
_cell.angle_beta   90.00
_cell.angle_gamma   90.00
#
_symmetry.space_group_name_H-M   'P 1'
#
loop_
_entity.id
_entity.type
_entity.pdbx_description
1 polymer ?
#
loop_
_entity_poly.entity_id
_entity_poly.type
_entity_poly.pdbx_seq_one_letter_code
_entity_poly.pdbx_strand_id
1 'polypeptide(L)'
;MRITMNLKPLVILLNLLLLTMPASASYAGDKPLQTVLHDEHFGALDFSLGNSSYSGELESNDSYVVNFNLEPPAGASIKVAKAYVYWVWSKKGLEGIYPEFNVSFVHSGTTVPLPEGQMYTDTKGFVSRYDFFSGTNVYDLSGDVSRPGNYSISLVNAARDGRTFCIQGIGLLLVYEGPELPRIEYWINEGCDMLYAEYGINPEMATMTTFFEGDIDPDNIENARLITVSPSGGYSSGTDARNKLFFNEKTRSIPVIGDLIQLLFGSGKSWKNVYLTNETVQVALDDRPVGAYLIHKGNFVSIQDNGDYLLATNAILMLEFKEPETTGKGAG
;
A
#
# COMPACT_ATOMS: atom_id res chain seq x y z
N MET A 1 47.05 40.56 -11.06
CA MET A 1 45.63 40.50 -11.50
C MET A 1 44.98 39.34 -10.77
N ARG A 2 44.24 39.60 -9.68
CA ARG A 2 43.54 38.54 -8.92
C ARG A 2 42.20 38.29 -9.61
N ILE A 3 42.03 37.10 -10.18
CA ILE A 3 40.75 36.65 -10.74
C ILE A 3 39.93 36.12 -9.56
N THR A 4 38.96 36.91 -9.10
CA THR A 4 37.91 36.45 -8.18
C THR A 4 36.93 35.60 -8.96
N MET A 5 37.08 34.26 -8.88
CA MET A 5 36.06 33.33 -9.38
C MET A 5 34.80 33.46 -8.51
N ASN A 6 33.71 33.93 -9.12
CA ASN A 6 32.39 33.93 -8.51
C ASN A 6 31.87 32.49 -8.50
N LEU A 7 31.95 31.82 -7.34
CA LEU A 7 31.60 30.39 -7.14
C LEU A 7 30.09 30.13 -7.05
N LYS A 8 29.24 31.17 -7.03
CA LYS A 8 27.79 31.03 -6.87
C LYS A 8 27.09 30.21 -7.97
N PRO A 9 27.41 30.31 -9.28
CA PRO A 9 26.79 29.46 -10.29
C PRO A 9 27.27 28.00 -10.22
N LEU A 10 28.47 27.74 -9.67
CA LEU A 10 29.00 26.37 -9.51
C LEU A 10 28.28 25.62 -8.36
N VAL A 11 27.91 26.34 -7.30
CA VAL A 11 27.15 25.77 -6.16
C VAL A 11 25.71 25.45 -6.55
N ILE A 12 25.09 26.23 -7.46
CA ILE A 12 23.74 25.95 -7.97
C ILE A 12 23.74 24.74 -8.91
N LEU A 13 24.77 24.60 -9.76
CA LEU A 13 24.89 23.44 -10.65
C LEU A 13 25.18 22.14 -9.88
N LEU A 14 25.98 22.19 -8.81
CA LEU A 14 26.24 21.03 -7.94
C LEU A 14 25.02 20.63 -7.11
N ASN A 15 24.17 21.58 -6.70
CA ASN A 15 22.90 21.28 -6.03
C ASN A 15 21.82 20.74 -6.98
N LEU A 16 21.81 21.14 -8.26
CA LEU A 16 20.92 20.54 -9.26
C LEU A 16 21.35 19.12 -9.67
N LEU A 17 22.66 18.81 -9.66
CA LEU A 17 23.15 17.44 -9.92
C LEU A 17 22.94 16.46 -8.74
N LEU A 18 22.64 16.96 -7.54
CA LEU A 18 22.28 16.14 -6.38
C LEU A 18 20.78 15.79 -6.30
N LEU A 19 19.97 16.25 -7.26
CA LEU A 19 18.51 16.09 -7.25
C LEU A 19 17.95 15.15 -8.35
N THR A 20 18.81 14.43 -9.06
CA THR A 20 18.35 13.37 -9.96
C THR A 20 19.25 12.15 -9.84
N MET A 21 19.18 11.46 -8.69
CA MET A 21 19.44 10.03 -8.73
C MET A 21 18.30 9.44 -9.58
N PRO A 22 18.55 8.73 -10.68
CA PRO A 22 17.51 7.89 -11.24
C PRO A 22 17.05 6.98 -10.09
N ALA A 23 15.74 6.93 -9.83
CA ALA A 23 15.17 5.91 -8.97
C ALA A 23 15.63 4.57 -9.54
N SER A 24 16.68 4.00 -8.95
CA SER A 24 17.35 2.83 -9.49
C SER A 24 16.56 1.64 -8.99
N ALA A 25 15.47 1.32 -9.69
CA ALA A 25 14.75 0.07 -9.51
C ALA A 25 15.76 -1.08 -9.34
N SER A 26 15.62 -1.86 -8.27
CA SER A 26 16.72 -2.74 -7.84
C SER A 26 16.27 -3.97 -7.07
N TYR A 27 14.97 -4.22 -6.94
CA TYR A 27 14.39 -5.13 -5.94
C TYR A 27 14.64 -4.76 -4.47
N ALA A 28 15.35 -3.65 -4.20
CA ALA A 28 15.50 -3.10 -2.87
C ALA A 28 14.27 -2.28 -2.50
N GLY A 29 14.02 -2.14 -1.19
CA GLY A 29 12.96 -1.28 -0.67
C GLY A 29 13.32 0.20 -0.75
N ASP A 30 13.39 0.72 -1.98
CA ASP A 30 13.82 2.08 -2.29
C ASP A 30 12.66 2.99 -2.74
N LYS A 31 11.42 2.48 -2.74
CA LYS A 31 10.20 3.22 -3.07
C LYS A 31 9.20 3.19 -1.90
N PRO A 32 9.49 3.91 -0.80
CA PRO A 32 8.61 3.93 0.36
C PRO A 32 7.21 4.41 -0.02
N LEU A 33 6.20 3.76 0.58
CA LEU A 33 4.81 4.17 0.41
C LEU A 33 4.60 5.59 0.94
N GLN A 34 3.73 6.35 0.29
CA GLN A 34 3.44 7.74 0.63
C GLN A 34 2.10 7.86 1.33
N THR A 35 2.03 8.61 2.43
CA THR A 35 0.75 8.97 3.06
C THR A 35 -0.04 9.88 2.12
N VAL A 36 -1.15 9.37 1.60
CA VAL A 36 -2.05 10.12 0.70
C VAL A 36 -3.26 10.69 1.43
N LEU A 37 -3.60 10.12 2.58
CA LEU A 37 -4.69 10.58 3.43
C LEU A 37 -4.37 10.31 4.89
N HIS A 38 -4.62 11.31 5.72
CA HIS A 38 -4.60 11.25 7.16
C HIS A 38 -5.78 12.08 7.67
N ASP A 39 -6.64 11.48 8.48
CA ASP A 39 -7.83 12.15 9.02
C ASP A 39 -8.26 11.53 10.34
N GLU A 40 -9.12 12.25 11.06
CA GLU A 40 -9.67 11.86 12.35
C GLU A 40 -11.15 12.23 12.46
N HIS A 41 -12.01 11.24 12.72
CA HIS A 41 -13.46 11.44 12.86
C HIS A 41 -14.13 10.24 13.56
N PHE A 42 -15.43 10.33 13.85
CA PHE A 42 -16.20 9.18 14.34
C PHE A 42 -16.52 8.22 13.18
N GLY A 43 -15.92 7.04 13.18
CA GLY A 43 -15.87 6.21 11.99
C GLY A 43 -15.38 4.78 12.19
N ALA A 44 -15.23 4.09 11.07
CA ALA A 44 -14.66 2.75 10.99
C ALA A 44 -13.95 2.57 9.64
N LEU A 45 -13.14 1.54 9.50
CA LEU A 45 -12.40 1.26 8.27
C LEU A 45 -12.43 -0.24 7.95
N ASP A 46 -12.63 -0.56 6.67
CA ASP A 46 -12.60 -1.92 6.14
C ASP A 46 -11.81 -2.01 4.84
N PHE A 47 -11.16 -3.15 4.61
CA PHE A 47 -10.44 -3.47 3.39
C PHE A 47 -10.84 -4.86 2.89
N SER A 48 -11.32 -4.94 1.65
CA SER A 48 -11.77 -6.19 1.06
C SER A 48 -11.07 -6.47 -0.27
N LEU A 49 -10.78 -7.75 -0.53
CA LEU A 49 -10.39 -8.23 -1.86
C LEU A 49 -11.60 -8.71 -2.69
N GLY A 50 -12.81 -8.64 -2.13
CA GLY A 50 -14.01 -9.18 -2.75
C GLY A 50 -13.83 -10.66 -3.10
N ASN A 51 -14.21 -11.03 -4.32
CA ASN A 51 -13.95 -12.36 -4.90
C ASN A 51 -12.73 -12.37 -5.85
N SER A 52 -11.75 -11.48 -5.65
CA SER A 52 -10.57 -11.39 -6.51
C SER A 52 -9.87 -12.72 -6.70
N SER A 53 -9.41 -12.96 -7.93
CA SER A 53 -8.52 -14.05 -8.30
C SER A 53 -7.44 -13.61 -9.29
N TYR A 54 -6.38 -14.39 -9.45
CA TYR A 54 -5.41 -14.14 -10.50
C TYR A 54 -6.06 -14.32 -11.88
N SER A 55 -5.94 -13.32 -12.76
CA SER A 55 -6.61 -13.35 -14.06
C SER A 55 -5.94 -14.26 -15.08
N GLY A 56 -4.65 -14.58 -14.89
CA GLY A 56 -3.80 -14.99 -16.00
C GLY A 56 -3.50 -13.82 -16.94
N GLU A 57 -2.85 -14.11 -18.06
CA GLU A 57 -2.50 -13.12 -19.07
C GLU A 57 -3.77 -12.63 -19.78
N LEU A 58 -4.02 -11.32 -19.76
CA LEU A 58 -5.13 -10.68 -20.45
C LEU A 58 -4.68 -10.17 -21.82
N GLU A 59 -5.28 -10.68 -22.88
CA GLU A 59 -5.13 -10.19 -24.25
C GLU A 59 -6.05 -8.99 -24.52
N SER A 60 -5.92 -8.39 -25.71
CA SER A 60 -6.75 -7.26 -26.12
C SER A 60 -8.25 -7.61 -26.06
N ASN A 61 -9.03 -6.78 -25.37
CA ASN A 61 -10.46 -6.95 -25.08
C ASN A 61 -10.83 -8.04 -24.06
N ASP A 62 -9.86 -8.74 -23.48
CA ASP A 62 -10.15 -9.59 -22.32
C ASP A 62 -10.58 -8.73 -21.14
N SER A 63 -11.49 -9.28 -20.32
CA SER A 63 -12.04 -8.59 -19.16
C SER A 63 -11.79 -9.36 -17.86
N TYR A 64 -11.72 -8.61 -16.78
CA TYR A 64 -11.57 -9.10 -15.43
C TYR A 64 -12.54 -8.37 -14.50
N VAL A 65 -13.32 -9.12 -13.71
CA VAL A 65 -14.39 -8.55 -12.89
C VAL A 65 -14.28 -9.06 -11.46
N VAL A 66 -14.32 -8.12 -10.50
CA VAL A 66 -14.36 -8.42 -9.07
C VAL A 66 -15.67 -7.89 -8.49
N ASN A 67 -16.32 -8.70 -7.66
CA ASN A 67 -17.54 -8.40 -6.94
C ASN A 67 -17.24 -8.18 -5.46
N PHE A 68 -17.90 -7.19 -4.89
CA PHE A 68 -17.84 -6.81 -3.48
C PHE A 68 -19.27 -6.78 -2.92
N ASN A 69 -19.47 -7.37 -1.75
CA ASN A 69 -20.69 -7.19 -0.97
C ASN A 69 -20.39 -6.21 0.17
N LEU A 70 -21.06 -5.06 0.17
CA LEU A 70 -20.78 -3.97 1.11
C LEU A 70 -21.89 -3.88 2.16
N GLU A 71 -21.48 -3.96 3.41
CA GLU A 71 -22.34 -3.85 4.59
C GLU A 71 -21.76 -2.81 5.56
N PRO A 72 -21.93 -1.50 5.27
CA PRO A 72 -21.51 -0.44 6.19
C PRO A 72 -22.11 -0.61 7.60
N PRO A 73 -21.41 -0.17 8.66
CA PRO A 73 -21.98 -0.12 10.00
C PRO A 73 -23.32 0.65 10.04
N ALA A 74 -24.20 0.24 10.96
CA ALA A 74 -25.53 0.84 11.06
C ALA A 74 -25.46 2.36 11.27
N GLY A 75 -26.18 3.13 10.45
CA GLY A 75 -26.21 4.59 10.54
C GLY A 75 -24.96 5.30 10.00
N ALA A 76 -23.99 4.57 9.45
CA ALA A 76 -22.79 5.15 8.87
C ALA A 76 -22.95 5.47 7.37
N SER A 77 -22.28 6.53 6.91
CA SER A 77 -22.05 6.83 5.50
C SER A 77 -20.62 6.48 5.11
N ILE A 78 -20.38 6.34 3.80
CA ILE A 78 -19.03 6.13 3.26
C ILE A 78 -18.41 7.51 3.03
N LYS A 79 -17.30 7.76 3.71
CA LYS A 79 -16.51 8.99 3.59
C LYS A 79 -15.42 8.87 2.53
N VAL A 80 -14.76 7.71 2.48
CA VAL A 80 -13.72 7.39 1.50
C VAL A 80 -14.01 6.04 0.89
N ALA A 81 -13.92 5.93 -0.43
CA ALA A 81 -13.91 4.66 -1.15
C ALA A 81 -12.79 4.66 -2.20
N LYS A 82 -11.86 3.72 -2.10
CA LYS A 82 -10.72 3.60 -3.02
C LYS A 82 -10.59 2.18 -3.53
N ALA A 83 -10.53 2.02 -4.85
CA ALA A 83 -10.22 0.74 -5.49
C ALA A 83 -8.77 0.69 -5.95
N TYR A 84 -8.11 -0.44 -5.68
CA TYR A 84 -6.72 -0.70 -6.02
C TYR A 84 -6.65 -1.85 -7.01
N VAL A 85 -6.29 -1.58 -8.25
CA VAL A 85 -6.08 -2.61 -9.28
C VAL A 85 -4.60 -3.01 -9.27
N TYR A 86 -4.31 -4.24 -8.85
CA TYR A 86 -2.95 -4.76 -8.77
C TYR A 86 -2.60 -5.55 -10.02
N TRP A 87 -1.52 -5.18 -10.70
CA TRP A 87 -1.12 -5.79 -11.97
C TRP A 87 0.39 -6.07 -12.03
N VAL A 88 0.73 -7.06 -12.85
CA VAL A 88 2.08 -7.62 -12.98
C VAL A 88 2.29 -8.12 -14.41
N TRP A 89 3.55 -8.39 -14.79
CA TRP A 89 3.93 -8.95 -16.08
C TRP A 89 3.51 -8.11 -17.30
N SER A 90 3.40 -6.78 -17.14
CA SER A 90 2.97 -5.93 -18.26
C SER A 90 4.06 -5.79 -19.31
N LYS A 91 3.75 -6.23 -20.54
CA LYS A 91 4.73 -6.41 -21.61
C LYS A 91 4.12 -6.34 -23.00
N LYS A 92 4.99 -6.11 -23.99
CA LYS A 92 4.74 -6.34 -25.42
C LYS A 92 5.85 -7.21 -25.98
N GLY A 93 5.55 -8.48 -26.23
CA GLY A 93 6.59 -9.47 -26.52
C GLY A 93 7.54 -9.65 -25.33
N LEU A 94 8.80 -9.20 -25.47
CA LEU A 94 9.82 -9.22 -24.40
C LEU A 94 10.18 -7.82 -23.88
N GLU A 95 9.45 -6.79 -24.31
CA GLU A 95 9.63 -5.42 -23.83
C GLU A 95 8.65 -5.14 -22.69
N GLY A 96 9.16 -4.66 -21.54
CA GLY A 96 8.31 -4.12 -20.48
C GLY A 96 7.62 -2.84 -20.93
N ILE A 97 6.31 -2.74 -20.71
CA ILE A 97 5.52 -1.57 -21.10
C ILE A 97 4.41 -1.36 -20.08
N TYR A 98 3.95 -0.12 -19.91
CA TYR A 98 2.80 0.15 -19.05
C TYR A 98 1.51 -0.42 -19.66
N PRO A 99 0.62 -0.98 -18.83
CA PRO A 99 -0.64 -1.52 -19.31
C PRO A 99 -1.58 -0.39 -19.76
N GLU A 100 -2.51 -0.72 -20.66
CA GLU A 100 -3.57 0.19 -21.10
C GLU A 100 -4.91 -0.55 -20.91
N PHE A 101 -5.75 -0.06 -20.01
CA PHE A 101 -7.04 -0.66 -19.69
C PHE A 101 -8.06 0.36 -19.26
N ASN A 102 -9.33 0.03 -19.51
CA ASN A 102 -10.46 0.79 -19.01
C ASN A 102 -11.03 0.13 -17.77
N VAL A 103 -11.39 0.92 -16.76
CA VAL A 103 -12.06 0.43 -15.56
C VAL A 103 -13.45 1.03 -15.48
N SER A 104 -14.41 0.24 -15.02
CA SER A 104 -15.77 0.68 -14.79
C SER A 104 -16.29 0.15 -13.46
N PHE A 105 -17.04 0.98 -12.77
CA PHE A 105 -17.78 0.64 -11.56
C PHE A 105 -19.21 0.26 -11.92
N VAL A 106 -19.70 -0.85 -11.37
CA VAL A 106 -21.03 -1.39 -11.67
C VAL A 106 -21.84 -1.52 -10.40
N HIS A 107 -23.03 -0.92 -10.40
CA HIS A 107 -23.98 -1.03 -9.30
C HIS A 107 -25.41 -1.01 -9.83
N SER A 108 -26.24 -1.97 -9.39
CA SER A 108 -27.67 -2.03 -9.74
C SER A 108 -27.93 -1.92 -11.25
N GLY A 109 -27.08 -2.55 -12.08
CA GLY A 109 -27.16 -2.53 -13.55
C GLY A 109 -26.67 -1.24 -14.22
N THR A 110 -26.27 -0.23 -13.45
CA THR A 110 -25.62 0.98 -13.98
C THR A 110 -24.11 0.74 -14.06
N THR A 111 -23.52 1.04 -15.21
CA THR A 111 -22.07 0.99 -15.42
C THR A 111 -21.53 2.40 -15.60
N VAL A 112 -20.58 2.77 -14.75
CA VAL A 112 -19.94 4.09 -14.74
C VAL A 112 -18.46 3.90 -15.07
N PRO A 113 -17.96 4.44 -16.20
CA PRO A 113 -16.53 4.47 -16.48
C PRO A 113 -15.80 5.27 -15.40
N LEU A 114 -14.69 4.74 -14.90
CA LEU A 114 -13.85 5.45 -13.94
C LEU A 114 -12.75 6.19 -14.70
N PRO A 115 -12.50 7.47 -14.38
CA PRO A 115 -11.38 8.20 -14.97
C PRO A 115 -10.06 7.55 -14.57
N GLU A 116 -9.00 7.76 -15.37
CA GLU A 116 -7.67 7.27 -15.02
C GLU A 116 -7.25 7.78 -13.64
N GLY A 117 -6.93 6.83 -12.77
CA GLY A 117 -6.50 7.08 -11.41
C GLY A 117 -4.98 7.25 -11.27
N GLN A 118 -4.51 7.38 -10.03
CA GLN A 118 -3.08 7.42 -9.74
C GLN A 118 -2.45 6.05 -10.05
N MET A 119 -1.31 6.05 -10.75
CA MET A 119 -0.54 4.83 -11.04
C MET A 119 0.76 4.85 -10.24
N TYR A 120 1.01 3.80 -9.46
CA TYR A 120 2.28 3.52 -8.81
C TYR A 120 2.92 2.32 -9.50
N THR A 121 4.20 2.43 -9.87
CA THR A 121 4.88 1.38 -10.64
C THR A 121 6.28 1.14 -10.15
N ASP A 122 6.69 -0.10 -10.28
CA ASP A 122 8.06 -0.51 -10.08
C ASP A 122 8.49 -1.60 -11.04
N THR A 123 9.80 -1.77 -11.15
CA THR A 123 10.44 -2.68 -12.08
C THR A 123 11.60 -3.37 -11.39
N LYS A 124 12.12 -4.42 -12.02
CA LYS A 124 13.35 -5.08 -11.59
C LYS A 124 14.54 -4.11 -11.63
N GLY A 125 14.55 -3.22 -12.64
CA GLY A 125 15.51 -2.13 -12.83
C GLY A 125 16.94 -2.55 -13.20
N PHE A 126 17.12 -3.79 -13.63
CA PHE A 126 18.31 -4.23 -14.34
C PHE A 126 17.94 -5.07 -15.56
N VAL A 127 18.75 -4.93 -16.61
CA VAL A 127 18.52 -5.59 -17.90
C VAL A 127 18.46 -7.11 -17.71
N SER A 128 17.32 -7.68 -18.05
CA SER A 128 17.01 -9.10 -17.93
C SER A 128 16.01 -9.49 -19.02
N ARG A 129 15.92 -10.78 -19.36
CA ARG A 129 14.98 -11.28 -20.38
C ARG A 129 13.50 -10.99 -20.04
N TYR A 130 13.20 -10.77 -18.77
CA TYR A 130 11.86 -10.56 -18.23
C TYR A 130 11.83 -9.32 -17.31
N ASP A 131 12.35 -8.19 -17.79
CA ASP A 131 12.22 -6.89 -17.11
C ASP A 131 10.86 -6.27 -17.48
N PHE A 132 9.79 -6.80 -16.89
CA PHE A 132 8.43 -6.34 -17.12
C PHE A 132 7.94 -5.49 -15.95
N PHE A 133 6.97 -4.63 -16.23
CA PHE A 133 6.48 -3.69 -15.23
C PHE A 133 5.41 -4.35 -14.37
N SER A 134 5.36 -3.91 -13.10
CA SER A 134 4.26 -4.20 -12.18
C SER A 134 3.83 -2.92 -11.49
N GLY A 135 2.61 -2.91 -10.96
CA GLY A 135 2.08 -1.69 -10.39
C GLY A 135 0.71 -1.81 -9.76
N THR A 136 0.25 -0.67 -9.26
CA THR A 136 -1.07 -0.47 -8.69
C THR A 136 -1.70 0.77 -9.31
N ASN A 137 -2.93 0.65 -9.81
CA ASN A 137 -3.77 1.79 -10.19
C ASN A 137 -4.82 2.04 -9.12
N VAL A 138 -4.96 3.29 -8.68
CA VAL A 138 -5.88 3.69 -7.60
C VAL A 138 -7.01 4.54 -8.15
N TYR A 139 -8.24 4.09 -7.98
CA TYR A 139 -9.45 4.80 -8.39
C TYR A 139 -10.21 5.29 -7.17
N ASP A 140 -10.57 6.57 -7.17
CA ASP A 140 -11.47 7.14 -6.18
C ASP A 140 -12.92 6.83 -6.57
N LEU A 141 -13.65 6.20 -5.65
CA LEU A 141 -15.05 5.83 -5.76
C LEU A 141 -15.92 6.60 -4.76
N SER A 142 -15.35 7.60 -4.08
CA SER A 142 -16.06 8.39 -3.09
C SER A 142 -17.21 9.13 -3.77
N GLY A 143 -18.43 8.87 -3.30
CA GLY A 143 -19.67 9.38 -3.90
C GLY A 143 -20.37 8.40 -4.85
N ASP A 144 -19.65 7.43 -5.44
CA ASP A 144 -20.25 6.35 -6.25
C ASP A 144 -20.78 5.21 -5.37
N VAL A 145 -20.13 4.97 -4.25
CA VAL A 145 -20.59 4.02 -3.22
C VAL A 145 -21.41 4.77 -2.18
N SER A 146 -22.72 4.57 -2.17
CA SER A 146 -23.64 5.36 -1.34
C SER A 146 -24.55 4.55 -0.41
N ARG A 147 -24.61 3.23 -0.58
CA ARG A 147 -25.51 2.35 0.16
C ARG A 147 -24.98 0.92 0.28
N PRO A 148 -25.47 0.13 1.24
CA PRO A 148 -25.19 -1.30 1.28
C PRO A 148 -25.61 -2.00 -0.03
N GLY A 149 -24.90 -3.06 -0.39
CA GLY A 149 -25.28 -3.91 -1.52
C GLY A 149 -24.10 -4.47 -2.30
N ASN A 150 -24.43 -5.06 -3.46
CA ASN A 150 -23.44 -5.65 -4.35
C ASN A 150 -22.92 -4.62 -5.35
N TYR A 151 -21.60 -4.59 -5.49
CA TYR A 151 -20.86 -3.73 -6.41
C TYR A 151 -19.87 -4.58 -7.18
N SER A 152 -19.57 -4.19 -8.42
CA SER A 152 -18.53 -4.82 -9.20
C SER A 152 -17.58 -3.80 -9.80
N ILE A 153 -16.31 -4.15 -9.88
CA ILE A 153 -15.31 -3.40 -10.63
C ILE A 153 -14.93 -4.27 -11.82
N SER A 154 -15.10 -3.72 -13.02
CA SER A 154 -14.79 -4.37 -14.29
C SER A 154 -13.61 -3.67 -14.94
N LEU A 155 -12.62 -4.45 -15.35
CA LEU A 155 -11.46 -4.00 -16.10
C LEU A 155 -11.47 -4.67 -17.48
N VAL A 156 -11.10 -3.92 -18.51
CA VAL A 156 -10.91 -4.45 -19.88
C VAL A 156 -9.56 -3.98 -20.41
N ASN A 157 -8.74 -4.91 -20.91
CA ASN A 157 -7.51 -4.55 -21.64
C ASN A 157 -7.90 -3.77 -22.90
N ALA A 158 -7.58 -2.49 -22.91
CA ALA A 158 -7.97 -1.54 -23.96
C ALA A 158 -6.89 -1.41 -25.05
N ALA A 159 -5.71 -1.97 -24.82
CA ALA A 159 -4.60 -1.88 -25.74
C ALA A 159 -4.90 -2.57 -27.08
N ARG A 160 -4.49 -1.94 -28.18
CA ARG A 160 -4.67 -2.46 -29.55
C ARG A 160 -3.38 -2.89 -30.22
N ASP A 161 -2.26 -2.79 -29.50
CA ASP A 161 -0.92 -3.01 -30.04
C ASP A 161 -0.29 -4.35 -29.58
N GLY A 162 -1.11 -5.23 -29.02
CA GLY A 162 -0.73 -6.59 -28.61
C GLY A 162 0.00 -6.68 -27.28
N ARG A 163 -0.01 -5.63 -26.45
CA ARG A 163 0.51 -5.73 -25.07
C ARG A 163 -0.44 -6.55 -24.20
N THR A 164 0.14 -7.28 -23.27
CA THR A 164 -0.55 -8.12 -22.28
C THR A 164 -0.07 -7.77 -20.88
N PHE A 165 -0.87 -8.15 -19.89
CA PHE A 165 -0.55 -8.06 -18.47
C PHE A 165 -1.45 -9.02 -17.69
N CYS A 166 -1.13 -9.25 -16.43
CA CYS A 166 -1.98 -10.03 -15.53
C CYS A 166 -2.51 -9.12 -14.42
N ILE A 167 -3.75 -9.33 -14.00
CA ILE A 167 -4.33 -8.76 -12.80
C ILE A 167 -4.19 -9.76 -11.66
N GLN A 168 -3.62 -9.32 -10.54
CA GLN A 168 -3.47 -10.13 -9.34
C GLN A 168 -4.73 -10.14 -8.49
N GLY A 169 -5.46 -9.02 -8.52
CA GLY A 169 -6.72 -8.80 -7.83
C GLY A 169 -7.09 -7.33 -7.84
N ILE A 170 -8.29 -7.02 -7.32
CA ILE A 170 -8.73 -5.66 -7.04
C ILE A 170 -9.09 -5.57 -5.56
N GLY A 171 -8.41 -4.66 -4.84
CA GLY A 171 -8.74 -4.33 -3.45
C GLY A 171 -9.70 -3.14 -3.38
N LEU A 172 -10.53 -3.09 -2.34
CA LEU A 172 -11.43 -1.99 -2.04
C LEU A 172 -11.24 -1.56 -0.58
N LEU A 173 -10.82 -0.32 -0.37
CA LEU A 173 -10.75 0.33 0.94
C LEU A 173 -11.97 1.22 1.13
N LEU A 174 -12.62 1.07 2.27
CA LEU A 174 -13.75 1.89 2.70
C LEU A 174 -13.44 2.52 4.06
N VAL A 175 -13.64 3.84 4.16
CA VAL A 175 -13.68 4.55 5.44
C VAL A 175 -15.09 5.07 5.65
N TYR A 176 -15.66 4.70 6.77
CA TYR A 176 -17.01 5.08 7.18
C TYR A 176 -16.96 6.26 8.14
N GLU A 177 -18.04 7.04 8.16
CA GLU A 177 -18.29 8.07 9.16
C GLU A 177 -19.69 7.90 9.76
N GLY A 178 -19.84 8.16 11.05
CA GLY A 178 -21.11 8.06 11.74
C GLY A 178 -21.00 8.55 13.18
N PRO A 179 -21.96 9.34 13.70
CA PRO A 179 -21.85 9.96 15.02
C PRO A 179 -21.86 8.96 16.18
N GLU A 180 -22.41 7.75 15.97
CA GLU A 180 -22.48 6.67 16.96
C GLU A 180 -21.30 5.68 16.85
N LEU A 181 -20.38 5.90 15.91
CA LEU A 181 -19.16 5.10 15.76
C LEU A 181 -18.06 5.64 16.69
N PRO A 182 -17.04 4.84 17.04
CA PRO A 182 -15.93 5.32 17.84
C PRO A 182 -15.14 6.41 17.09
N ARG A 183 -14.47 7.29 17.85
CA ARG A 183 -13.52 8.23 17.27
C ARG A 183 -12.31 7.44 16.78
N ILE A 184 -11.94 7.63 15.51
CA ILE A 184 -10.79 7.01 14.87
C ILE A 184 -9.83 8.05 14.31
N GLU A 185 -8.55 7.71 14.27
CA GLU A 185 -7.53 8.39 13.47
C GLU A 185 -6.91 7.37 12.53
N TYR A 186 -6.64 7.73 11.28
CA TYR A 186 -6.07 6.77 10.34
C TYR A 186 -5.15 7.42 9.32
N TRP A 187 -4.19 6.62 8.86
CA TRP A 187 -3.25 6.95 7.79
C TRP A 187 -3.40 5.93 6.68
N ILE A 188 -3.51 6.40 5.44
CA ILE A 188 -3.50 5.56 4.24
C ILE A 188 -2.22 5.86 3.49
N ASN A 189 -1.29 4.89 3.50
CA ASN A 189 -0.09 4.97 2.70
C ASN A 189 -0.26 4.09 1.45
N GLU A 190 -0.01 4.69 0.29
CA GLU A 190 -0.13 4.06 -1.03
C GLU A 190 1.22 4.09 -1.77
N GLY A 191 1.45 3.11 -2.64
CA GLY A 191 2.64 3.05 -3.46
C GLY A 191 2.76 1.73 -4.22
N CYS A 192 3.95 1.46 -4.75
CA CYS A 192 4.32 0.17 -5.30
C CYS A 192 5.85 0.06 -5.22
N ASP A 193 6.33 -0.85 -4.38
CA ASP A 193 7.74 -1.19 -4.22
C ASP A 193 7.91 -2.69 -4.45
N MET A 194 8.69 -3.06 -5.47
CA MET A 194 8.90 -4.43 -5.89
C MET A 194 10.08 -5.01 -5.13
N LEU A 195 9.84 -5.93 -4.21
CA LEU A 195 10.86 -6.48 -3.33
C LEU A 195 11.22 -7.91 -3.71
N TYR A 196 12.51 -8.19 -3.82
CA TYR A 196 13.00 -9.54 -4.04
C TYR A 196 14.43 -9.71 -3.52
N ALA A 197 14.60 -10.45 -2.44
CA ALA A 197 15.86 -10.84 -1.81
C ALA A 197 16.57 -11.94 -2.63
N GLU A 198 16.77 -11.68 -3.91
CA GLU A 198 17.50 -12.48 -4.86
C GLU A 198 18.37 -11.56 -5.75
N TYR A 199 19.16 -12.11 -6.67
CA TYR A 199 20.00 -11.33 -7.60
C TYR A 199 21.03 -10.42 -6.91
N GLY A 200 21.53 -10.83 -5.75
CA GLY A 200 22.51 -10.06 -4.97
C GLY A 200 21.89 -9.08 -3.98
N ILE A 201 20.56 -9.00 -3.92
CA ILE A 201 19.81 -8.29 -2.90
C ILE A 201 19.59 -9.24 -1.72
N ASN A 202 19.97 -8.81 -0.51
CA ASN A 202 19.67 -9.56 0.71
C ASN A 202 18.33 -9.10 1.31
N PRO A 203 17.74 -9.84 2.27
CA PRO A 203 16.48 -9.45 2.89
C PRO A 203 16.51 -8.05 3.50
N GLU A 204 17.64 -7.62 4.06
CA GLU A 204 17.77 -6.27 4.63
C GLU A 204 17.61 -5.17 3.57
N MET A 205 18.13 -5.38 2.36
CA MET A 205 17.96 -4.48 1.22
C MET A 205 16.54 -4.58 0.64
N ALA A 206 15.96 -5.77 0.56
CA ALA A 206 14.58 -6.02 0.11
C ALA A 206 13.55 -5.72 1.23
N THR A 207 13.73 -4.59 1.92
CA THR A 207 12.85 -4.13 3.00
C THR A 207 12.36 -2.71 2.73
N MET A 208 11.10 -2.57 2.35
CA MET A 208 10.42 -1.27 2.25
C MET A 208 10.05 -0.79 3.65
N THR A 209 10.24 0.50 3.96
CA THR A 209 9.79 1.12 5.21
C THR A 209 8.97 2.37 4.92
N THR A 210 7.83 2.53 5.58
CA THR A 210 7.00 3.74 5.52
C THR A 210 6.56 4.17 6.91
N PHE A 211 6.30 5.47 7.08
CA PHE A 211 6.03 6.11 8.36
C PHE A 211 4.57 6.57 8.45
N PHE A 212 4.06 6.59 9.67
CA PHE A 212 2.78 7.17 10.06
C PHE A 212 3.10 8.42 10.90
N GLU A 213 3.19 9.56 10.22
CA GLU A 213 3.58 10.84 10.81
C GLU A 213 2.47 11.39 11.70
N GLY A 214 2.83 11.83 12.91
CA GLY A 214 1.88 12.33 13.88
C GLY A 214 2.38 12.21 15.31
N ASP A 215 1.65 12.81 16.23
CA ASP A 215 1.83 12.65 17.67
C ASP A 215 0.69 11.78 18.20
N ILE A 216 1.02 10.57 18.64
CA ILE A 216 0.06 9.62 19.18
C ILE A 216 0.25 9.57 20.69
N ASP A 217 -0.84 9.55 21.44
CA ASP A 217 -0.82 9.20 22.86
C ASP A 217 -1.30 7.76 23.03
N PRO A 218 -0.40 6.75 23.12
CA PRO A 218 -0.79 5.35 23.20
C PRO A 218 -1.71 5.05 24.39
N ASP A 219 -1.62 5.82 25.48
CA ASP A 219 -2.45 5.64 26.66
C ASP A 219 -3.93 6.00 26.40
N ASN A 220 -4.21 6.80 25.37
CA ASN A 220 -5.55 7.19 24.95
C ASN A 220 -6.14 6.29 23.84
N ILE A 221 -5.38 5.30 23.37
CA ILE A 221 -5.82 4.38 22.31
C ILE A 221 -6.43 3.13 22.94
N GLU A 222 -7.64 2.79 22.54
CA GLU A 222 -8.33 1.55 22.93
C GLU A 222 -7.91 0.39 22.03
N ASN A 223 -7.88 0.64 20.72
CA ASN A 223 -7.51 -0.36 19.71
C ASN A 223 -6.68 0.27 18.60
N ALA A 224 -5.78 -0.51 18.02
CA ALA A 224 -5.02 -0.09 16.85
C ALA A 224 -4.77 -1.27 15.92
N ARG A 225 -5.08 -1.07 14.63
CA ARG A 225 -4.96 -2.06 13.57
C ARG A 225 -3.99 -1.57 12.50
N LEU A 226 -3.14 -2.47 12.04
CA LEU A 226 -2.30 -2.29 10.87
C LEU A 226 -2.80 -3.23 9.78
N ILE A 227 -3.19 -2.65 8.64
CA ILE A 227 -3.53 -3.38 7.43
C ILE A 227 -2.42 -3.16 6.41
N THR A 228 -1.88 -4.25 5.86
CA THR A 228 -0.91 -4.19 4.75
C THR A 228 -1.37 -5.08 3.60
N VAL A 229 -1.10 -4.64 2.38
CA VAL A 229 -1.44 -5.37 1.17
C VAL A 229 -0.17 -5.63 0.37
N SER A 230 0.04 -6.89 0.02
CA SER A 230 1.18 -7.33 -0.77
C SER A 230 0.79 -8.30 -1.88
N PRO A 231 0.52 -7.80 -3.09
CA PRO A 231 0.44 -8.64 -4.28
C PRO A 231 1.71 -9.47 -4.47
N SER A 232 1.56 -10.69 -4.99
CA SER A 232 2.59 -11.74 -5.10
C SER A 232 3.16 -12.27 -3.79
N GLY A 233 2.98 -11.57 -2.66
CA GLY A 233 3.40 -12.07 -1.36
C GLY A 233 2.69 -13.37 -0.98
N GLY A 234 3.45 -14.33 -0.49
CA GLY A 234 2.96 -15.64 -0.07
C GLY A 234 2.70 -16.62 -1.20
N TYR A 235 2.95 -16.23 -2.46
CA TYR A 235 2.82 -17.14 -3.60
C TYR A 235 4.07 -18.00 -3.69
N SER A 236 4.07 -19.11 -2.97
CA SER A 236 5.10 -20.13 -3.15
C SER A 236 4.47 -21.45 -3.55
N SER A 237 5.04 -22.09 -4.57
CA SER A 237 4.67 -23.42 -5.06
C SER A 237 5.08 -24.52 -4.05
N GLY A 238 4.47 -24.48 -2.86
CA GLY A 238 4.59 -25.51 -1.84
C GLY A 238 5.57 -25.24 -0.69
N THR A 239 5.89 -23.98 -0.35
CA THR A 239 6.64 -23.66 0.88
C THR A 239 5.88 -22.76 1.84
N ASP A 240 6.31 -22.76 3.11
CA ASP A 240 5.79 -21.83 4.12
C ASP A 240 6.07 -20.38 3.70
N ALA A 241 5.20 -19.44 4.11
CA ALA A 241 5.46 -18.01 3.95
C ALA A 241 6.85 -17.65 4.49
N ARG A 242 7.55 -16.75 3.80
CA ARG A 242 8.96 -16.41 4.10
C ARG A 242 9.14 -14.97 4.56
N ASN A 243 8.20 -14.11 4.21
CA ASN A 243 8.28 -12.67 4.38
C ASN A 243 8.16 -12.27 5.84
N LYS A 244 8.59 -11.05 6.15
CA LYS A 244 8.51 -10.49 7.50
C LYS A 244 7.82 -9.14 7.47
N LEU A 245 7.07 -8.88 8.55
CA LEU A 245 6.50 -7.58 8.84
C LEU A 245 7.11 -7.07 10.13
N PHE A 246 7.49 -5.80 10.16
CA PHE A 246 7.97 -5.11 11.34
C PHE A 246 7.07 -3.92 11.61
N PHE A 247 6.70 -3.69 12.86
CA PHE A 247 6.02 -2.47 13.29
C PHE A 247 6.78 -1.91 14.48
N ASN A 248 7.34 -0.70 14.32
CA ASN A 248 8.23 -0.05 15.29
C ASN A 248 9.45 -0.87 15.76
N GLU A 249 9.72 -2.02 15.13
CA GLU A 249 10.92 -2.83 15.39
C GLU A 249 12.00 -2.44 14.39
N LYS A 250 13.06 -1.79 14.87
CA LYS A 250 14.18 -1.42 14.00
C LYS A 250 14.89 -2.68 13.50
N THR A 251 14.99 -2.84 12.19
CA THR A 251 15.92 -3.79 11.55
C THR A 251 17.36 -3.30 11.85
N ARG A 252 18.30 -4.22 12.09
CA ARG A 252 19.65 -3.91 12.61
C ARG A 252 20.55 -3.10 11.66
N SER A 253 20.03 -2.57 10.55
CA SER A 253 20.82 -1.90 9.54
C SER A 253 20.00 -0.88 8.76
N ILE A 254 19.94 0.35 9.29
CA ILE A 254 19.74 1.56 8.49
C ILE A 254 20.85 2.53 8.90
N PRO A 255 21.81 2.86 8.01
CA PRO A 255 22.70 4.00 8.19
C PRO A 255 22.14 5.26 7.49
N VAL A 256 22.08 6.36 8.27
CA VAL A 256 22.06 7.81 7.94
C VAL A 256 20.72 8.41 7.42
N ILE A 257 20.17 9.56 7.88
CA ILE A 257 20.60 10.70 8.73
C ILE A 257 19.52 10.94 9.81
N GLY A 258 19.87 10.80 11.09
CA GLY A 258 18.96 11.06 12.23
C GLY A 258 19.24 10.23 13.50
N ASP A 259 20.28 9.41 13.50
CA ASP A 259 20.62 8.35 14.47
C ASP A 259 20.93 8.77 15.93
N LEU A 260 20.36 9.86 16.44
CA LEU A 260 20.62 10.32 17.82
C LEU A 260 19.42 10.32 18.77
N ILE A 261 18.23 9.86 18.36
CA ILE A 261 17.09 9.73 19.28
C ILE A 261 16.49 8.31 19.17
N GLN A 262 16.31 7.66 20.32
CA GLN A 262 15.66 6.36 20.54
C GLN A 262 16.52 5.07 20.47
N LEU A 263 17.70 5.09 21.09
CA LEU A 263 18.48 3.88 21.39
C LEU A 263 18.08 3.21 22.73
N LEU A 264 16.92 3.53 23.34
CA LEU A 264 16.66 3.15 24.75
C LEU A 264 15.36 2.41 25.07
N PHE A 265 14.40 2.26 24.16
CA PHE A 265 13.15 1.53 24.49
C PHE A 265 12.63 0.73 23.29
N GLY A 266 13.04 -0.54 23.20
CA GLY A 266 12.49 -1.46 22.20
C GLY A 266 11.08 -1.87 22.57
N SER A 267 10.08 -1.23 21.96
CA SER A 267 8.66 -1.58 22.05
C SER A 267 8.06 -2.10 20.74
N GLY A 268 8.87 -2.25 19.70
CA GLY A 268 8.42 -2.77 18.40
C GLY A 268 8.12 -4.26 18.38
N LYS A 269 7.50 -4.71 17.28
CA LYS A 269 7.23 -6.12 17.00
C LYS A 269 7.56 -6.51 15.57
N SER A 270 8.14 -7.70 15.42
CA SER A 270 8.29 -8.40 14.16
C SER A 270 7.50 -9.69 14.15
N TRP A 271 7.03 -10.01 12.95
CA TRP A 271 6.38 -11.26 12.63
C TRP A 271 7.06 -11.85 11.40
N LYS A 272 7.25 -13.16 11.45
CA LYS A 272 7.86 -13.94 10.37
C LYS A 272 6.81 -14.79 9.71
N ASN A 273 7.08 -15.22 8.49
CA ASN A 273 6.20 -16.06 7.70
C ASN A 273 4.82 -15.40 7.53
N VAL A 274 4.84 -14.09 7.28
CA VAL A 274 3.64 -13.30 6.96
C VAL A 274 3.37 -13.36 5.47
N TYR A 275 2.15 -12.98 5.08
CA TYR A 275 1.64 -13.08 3.72
C TYR A 275 1.53 -14.53 3.27
N LEU A 276 0.32 -15.09 3.38
CA LEU A 276 -0.03 -16.41 2.89
C LEU A 276 -1.13 -16.26 1.86
N THR A 277 -0.86 -16.74 0.65
CA THR A 277 -1.79 -16.73 -0.47
C THR A 277 -1.89 -18.12 -1.09
N ASN A 278 -2.67 -18.27 -2.16
CA ASN A 278 -2.75 -19.52 -2.91
C ASN A 278 -2.77 -19.24 -4.43
N GLU A 279 -2.83 -20.30 -5.24
CA GLU A 279 -2.80 -20.17 -6.70
C GLU A 279 -3.98 -19.37 -7.27
N THR A 280 -5.10 -19.33 -6.55
CA THR A 280 -6.30 -18.59 -6.97
C THR A 280 -6.22 -17.12 -6.60
N VAL A 281 -5.77 -16.77 -5.40
CA VAL A 281 -5.71 -15.39 -4.90
C VAL A 281 -4.26 -15.01 -4.69
N GLN A 282 -3.69 -14.17 -5.55
CA GLN A 282 -2.26 -13.76 -5.49
C GLN A 282 -2.06 -12.37 -4.87
N VAL A 283 -2.96 -11.98 -3.96
CA VAL A 283 -2.85 -10.74 -3.19
C VAL A 283 -2.94 -11.09 -1.72
N ALA A 284 -1.85 -10.88 -0.98
CA ALA A 284 -1.84 -11.08 0.45
C ALA A 284 -2.44 -9.85 1.14
N LEU A 285 -3.49 -10.07 1.93
CA LEU A 285 -4.05 -9.07 2.84
C LEU A 285 -3.69 -9.48 4.26
N ASP A 286 -3.02 -8.60 4.99
CA ASP A 286 -2.63 -8.84 6.37
C ASP A 286 -3.20 -7.73 7.25
N ASP A 287 -3.97 -8.12 8.26
CA ASP A 287 -4.63 -7.23 9.22
C ASP A 287 -4.38 -7.73 10.63
N ARG A 288 -3.79 -6.88 11.47
CA ARG A 288 -3.38 -7.28 12.82
C ARG A 288 -3.42 -6.16 13.84
N PRO A 289 -3.62 -6.51 15.13
CA PRO A 289 -3.51 -5.54 16.21
C PRO A 289 -2.05 -5.12 16.43
N VAL A 290 -1.83 -3.82 16.59
CA VAL A 290 -0.52 -3.21 16.83
C VAL A 290 -0.46 -2.27 18.03
N GLY A 291 -1.57 -2.11 18.76
CA GLY A 291 -1.69 -1.14 19.87
C GLY A 291 -0.61 -1.26 20.93
N ALA A 292 -0.24 -2.49 21.31
CA ALA A 292 0.80 -2.75 22.31
C ALA A 292 2.22 -2.30 21.90
N TYR A 293 2.41 -1.93 20.64
CA TYR A 293 3.71 -1.57 20.07
C TYR A 293 3.75 -0.12 19.59
N LEU A 294 2.66 0.65 19.76
CA LEU A 294 2.62 2.07 19.42
C LEU A 294 3.65 2.85 20.23
N ILE A 295 4.21 3.87 19.58
CA ILE A 295 5.09 4.85 20.21
C ILE A 295 4.52 6.25 19.99
N HIS A 296 4.99 7.23 20.76
CA HIS A 296 4.44 8.58 20.65
C HIS A 296 4.68 9.24 19.28
N LYS A 297 5.87 9.01 18.69
CA LYS A 297 6.28 9.66 17.43
C LYS A 297 7.09 8.73 16.57
N GLY A 298 6.93 8.89 15.25
CA GLY A 298 7.69 8.14 14.25
C GLY A 298 7.29 6.68 14.20
N ASN A 299 5.99 6.39 14.31
CA ASN A 299 5.49 5.04 14.09
C ASN A 299 5.79 4.65 12.63
N PHE A 300 6.23 3.42 12.41
CA PHE A 300 6.58 2.93 11.08
C PHE A 300 6.28 1.45 10.93
N VAL A 301 6.10 1.06 9.68
CA VAL A 301 6.02 -0.35 9.28
C VAL A 301 7.09 -0.64 8.23
N SER A 302 7.69 -1.83 8.33
CA SER A 302 8.58 -2.34 7.31
C SER A 302 8.09 -3.68 6.77
N ILE A 303 8.02 -3.81 5.45
CA ILE A 303 7.67 -5.04 4.73
C ILE A 303 8.96 -5.58 4.12
N GLN A 304 9.33 -6.82 4.47
CA GLN A 304 10.56 -7.46 4.01
C GLN A 304 10.26 -8.72 3.21
N ASP A 305 10.80 -8.79 2.00
CA ASP A 305 10.91 -10.03 1.25
C ASP A 305 12.07 -10.89 1.77
N ASN A 306 11.88 -12.20 1.74
CA ASN A 306 12.93 -13.16 2.10
C ASN A 306 12.97 -14.32 1.08
N GLY A 307 13.05 -13.96 -0.20
CA GLY A 307 13.15 -14.90 -1.31
C GLY A 307 11.80 -15.46 -1.76
N ASP A 308 10.76 -14.64 -1.71
CA ASP A 308 9.39 -14.96 -2.16
C ASP A 308 8.97 -14.15 -3.39
N TYR A 309 9.49 -12.92 -3.52
CA TYR A 309 9.03 -11.86 -4.41
C TYR A 309 7.66 -11.31 -4.00
N LEU A 310 7.58 -10.00 -3.77
CA LEU A 310 6.31 -9.34 -3.45
C LEU A 310 6.30 -7.88 -3.93
N LEU A 311 5.11 -7.32 -4.05
CA LEU A 311 4.91 -5.88 -4.16
C LEU A 311 4.43 -5.35 -2.81
N ALA A 312 5.05 -4.32 -2.26
CA ALA A 312 4.48 -3.56 -1.16
C ALA A 312 3.63 -2.42 -1.75
N THR A 313 2.32 -2.41 -1.50
CA THR A 313 1.41 -1.45 -2.17
C THR A 313 0.63 -0.57 -1.21
N ASN A 314 0.21 -1.12 -0.07
CA ASN A 314 -0.59 -0.40 0.91
C ASN A 314 -0.12 -0.70 2.33
N ALA A 315 -0.08 0.34 3.15
CA ALA A 315 0.04 0.25 4.59
C ALA A 315 -0.92 1.25 5.23
N ILE A 316 -1.82 0.76 6.04
CA ILE A 316 -2.89 1.53 6.66
C ILE A 316 -2.83 1.32 8.15
N LEU A 317 -2.63 2.40 8.90
CA LEU A 317 -2.74 2.40 10.36
C LEU A 317 -4.07 3.04 10.72
N MET A 318 -4.84 2.37 11.58
CA MET A 318 -6.08 2.89 12.16
C MET A 318 -5.99 2.77 13.66
N LEU A 319 -6.31 3.87 14.35
CA LEU A 319 -6.41 3.97 15.79
C LEU A 319 -7.86 4.22 16.16
N GLU A 320 -8.29 3.61 17.25
CA GLU A 320 -9.59 3.82 17.89
C GLU A 320 -9.33 4.40 19.28
N PHE A 321 -9.90 5.56 19.57
CA PHE A 321 -9.70 6.23 20.86
C PHE A 321 -10.61 5.66 21.93
N LYS A 322 -10.14 5.69 23.18
CA LYS A 322 -10.98 5.40 24.34
C LYS A 322 -12.15 6.38 24.40
N GLU A 323 -13.31 5.88 24.82
CA GLU A 323 -14.41 6.77 25.15
C GLU A 323 -13.99 7.71 26.30
N PRO A 324 -14.32 9.00 26.23
CA PRO A 324 -14.05 9.91 27.33
C PRO A 324 -14.78 9.41 28.57
N GLU A 325 -14.04 9.23 29.68
CA GLU A 325 -14.64 8.87 30.96
C GLU A 325 -15.75 9.88 31.27
N THR A 326 -17.00 9.43 31.27
CA THR A 326 -18.11 10.25 31.76
C THR A 326 -17.92 10.38 33.26
N THR A 327 -17.23 11.44 33.69
CA THR A 327 -17.23 11.82 35.10
C THR A 327 -18.67 12.09 35.49
N GLY A 328 -19.30 11.10 36.11
CA GLY A 328 -20.68 11.18 36.55
C GLY A 328 -20.85 12.45 37.36
N LYS A 329 -21.72 13.35 36.90
CA LYS A 329 -22.28 14.40 37.74
C LYS A 329 -23.18 13.72 38.78
N GLY A 330 -22.55 13.12 39.78
CA GLY A 330 -23.13 12.90 41.09
C GLY A 330 -23.09 14.21 41.86
N ALA A 331 -24.12 15.02 41.67
CA ALA A 331 -24.54 16.10 42.57
C ALA A 331 -25.96 16.43 42.10
N GLY A 332 -27.03 16.16 42.82
CA GLY A 332 -27.25 16.10 44.26
C GLY A 332 -28.67 16.64 44.44
#